data_AF-A0A2V1B8I2-F1
#
_entry.id   AF-A0A2V1B8I2-F1
#
_cell.length_a   1.000
_cell.length_b   1.000
_cell.length_c   1.000
_cell.angle_alpha   90.00
_cell.angle_beta   90.00
_cell.angle_gamma   90.00
#
_symmetry.space_group_name_H-M   'P 1'
#
loop_
_entity.id
_entity.type
_entity.pdbx_description
1 polymer ?
#
loop_
_entity_poly.entity_id
_entity_poly.type
_entity_poly.pdbx_seq_one_letter_code
_entity_poly.pdbx_strand_id
1 'polypeptide(L)'
;AWAAHAKFPKSRTEIQRSMKNGPVNEVLTAIVEFPLKVRAVANRVSSCDGGPFPVSHRDFLHSNIIVNQNYGILGVIDWEGACTVPWELVEFPLFLETVPFPMDASWNYDENGEPLDEETRQRWRERKEYVERVARFEAAEQIDDKLSATLNNQNFQNLAYTMRVYLDPGKLGFYLRVIEPFEKNVQ
;
A
#
# COMPACT_ATOMS: atom_id res chain seq x y z
N ALA A 1 8.90 8.33 13.72
CA ALA A 1 8.61 9.66 13.15
C ALA A 1 7.18 9.76 12.62
N TRP A 2 6.78 9.00 11.58
CA TRP A 2 5.45 9.10 10.94
C TRP A 2 4.26 9.13 11.92
N ALA A 3 4.16 8.15 12.82
CA ALA A 3 3.05 8.05 13.77
C ALA A 3 2.89 9.24 14.73
N ALA A 4 3.94 10.02 14.96
CA ALA A 4 3.88 11.20 15.83
C ALA A 4 3.32 12.44 15.09
N HIS A 5 3.37 12.44 13.75
CA HIS A 5 2.95 13.57 12.92
C HIS A 5 1.74 13.27 12.04
N ALA A 6 1.36 11.99 11.91
CA ALA A 6 0.23 11.57 11.11
C ALA A 6 -1.07 12.19 11.63
N LYS A 7 -1.77 12.90 10.74
CA LYS A 7 -3.07 13.51 11.00
C LYS A 7 -4.01 13.14 9.88
N PHE A 8 -5.12 12.51 10.25
CA PHE A 8 -6.17 12.22 9.29
C PHE A 8 -6.81 13.54 8.81
N PRO A 9 -6.99 13.75 7.50
CA PRO A 9 -7.36 15.06 6.97
C PRO A 9 -8.85 15.40 7.17
N LYS A 10 -9.71 14.41 7.44
CA LYS A 10 -11.16 14.61 7.60
C LYS A 10 -11.55 14.71 9.06
N SER A 11 -12.45 15.65 9.35
CA SER A 11 -13.05 15.81 10.67
C SER A 11 -14.08 14.71 10.97
N ARG A 12 -14.37 14.52 12.27
CA ARG A 12 -15.40 13.57 12.74
C ARG A 12 -16.77 13.79 12.08
N THR A 13 -17.16 15.05 11.89
CA THR A 13 -18.46 15.41 11.30
C THR A 13 -18.52 15.08 9.82
N GLU A 14 -17.42 15.26 9.08
CA GLU A 14 -17.31 14.86 7.67
C GLU A 14 -17.37 13.34 7.51
N ILE A 15 -16.69 12.60 8.40
CA ILE A 15 -16.73 11.12 8.40
C ILE A 15 -18.15 10.62 8.66
N GLN A 16 -18.81 11.14 9.71
CA GLN A 16 -20.21 10.81 10.04
C GLN A 16 -21.15 11.08 8.86
N ARG A 17 -21.01 12.23 8.20
CA ARG A 17 -21.81 12.60 7.03
C ARG A 17 -21.56 11.66 5.84
N SER A 18 -20.31 11.30 5.60
CA SER A 18 -19.91 10.47 4.45
C SER A 18 -20.40 9.02 4.59
N MET A 19 -20.36 8.48 5.81
CA MET A 19 -20.65 7.06 6.05
C MET A 19 -22.14 6.74 6.29
N LYS A 20 -22.98 7.74 6.56
CA LYS A 20 -24.42 7.56 6.84
C LYS A 20 -24.66 6.44 7.88
N ASN A 21 -25.24 5.30 7.45
CA ASN A 21 -25.56 4.14 8.29
C ASN A 21 -24.43 3.09 8.35
N GLY A 22 -23.24 3.41 7.84
CA GLY A 22 -22.07 2.53 7.89
C GLY A 22 -21.51 2.38 9.31
N PRO A 23 -20.43 1.60 9.48
CA PRO A 23 -19.81 1.35 10.78
C PRO A 23 -18.97 2.54 11.26
N VAL A 24 -19.62 3.68 11.51
CA VAL A 24 -18.96 4.97 11.79
C VAL A 24 -18.07 4.92 13.02
N ASN A 25 -18.54 4.30 14.11
CA ASN A 25 -17.78 4.21 15.35
C ASN A 25 -16.52 3.35 15.18
N GLU A 26 -16.62 2.23 14.46
CA GLU A 26 -15.48 1.36 14.19
C GLU A 26 -14.42 2.09 13.35
N VAL A 27 -14.82 2.78 12.28
CA VAL A 27 -13.89 3.54 11.44
C VAL A 27 -13.27 4.73 12.18
N LEU A 28 -14.05 5.45 13.01
CA LEU A 28 -13.51 6.53 13.83
C LEU A 28 -12.46 6.02 14.82
N THR A 29 -12.75 4.91 15.52
CA THR A 29 -11.77 4.27 16.42
C THR A 29 -10.54 3.86 15.64
N ALA A 30 -10.71 3.23 14.47
CA ALA A 30 -9.58 2.79 13.65
C ALA A 30 -8.68 3.95 13.22
N ILE A 31 -9.26 5.07 12.79
CA ILE A 31 -8.52 6.28 12.38
C ILE A 31 -7.70 6.87 13.54
N VAL A 32 -8.28 6.92 14.75
CA VAL A 32 -7.63 7.48 15.93
C VAL A 32 -6.51 6.57 16.44
N GLU A 33 -6.75 5.27 16.48
CA GLU A 33 -5.81 4.30 17.06
C GLU A 33 -4.69 3.91 16.09
N PHE A 34 -4.88 4.03 14.78
CA PHE A 34 -3.94 3.54 13.78
C PHE A 34 -2.51 4.08 13.96
N PRO A 35 -2.23 5.39 14.12
CA PRO A 35 -0.87 5.86 14.34
C PRO A 35 -0.23 5.28 15.62
N LEU A 36 -1.02 5.12 16.69
CA LEU A 36 -0.53 4.53 17.95
C LEU A 36 -0.15 3.07 17.77
N LYS A 37 -0.96 2.31 17.01
CA LYS A 37 -0.71 0.91 16.70
C LYS A 37 0.49 0.73 15.78
N VAL A 38 0.61 1.53 14.72
CA VAL A 38 1.81 1.56 13.86
C VAL A 38 3.07 1.80 14.69
N ARG A 39 3.04 2.76 15.62
CA ARG A 39 4.18 3.02 16.52
C ARG A 39 4.51 1.81 17.39
N ALA A 40 3.51 1.09 17.89
CA ALA A 40 3.70 -0.07 18.76
C ALA A 40 4.30 -1.28 18.01
N VAL A 41 4.00 -1.44 16.72
CA VAL A 41 4.49 -2.55 15.90
C VAL A 41 5.73 -2.20 15.05
N ALA A 42 6.19 -0.95 15.06
CA ALA A 42 7.26 -0.48 14.16
C ALA A 42 8.53 -1.37 14.18
N ASN A 43 8.98 -1.79 15.37
CA ASN A 43 10.17 -2.64 15.52
C ASN A 43 9.97 -4.08 15.00
N ARG A 44 8.72 -4.49 14.73
CA ARG A 44 8.37 -5.81 14.19
C ARG A 44 8.08 -5.78 12.70
N VAL A 45 7.67 -4.62 12.20
CA VAL A 45 7.46 -4.39 10.77
C VAL A 45 8.80 -4.34 10.04
N SER A 46 9.81 -3.70 10.64
CA SER A 46 11.10 -3.53 9.98
C SER A 46 11.83 -4.85 9.79
N SER A 47 11.94 -5.26 8.53
CA SER A 47 12.65 -6.45 8.07
C SER A 47 14.09 -6.11 7.64
N CYS A 48 14.38 -4.81 7.40
CA CYS A 48 15.70 -4.34 6.97
C CYS A 48 16.02 -2.94 7.51
N ASP A 49 16.35 -2.84 8.79
CA ASP A 49 16.76 -1.58 9.45
C ASP A 49 18.13 -1.04 8.98
N GLY A 50 18.95 -1.86 8.33
CA GLY A 50 20.32 -1.52 7.92
C GLY A 50 20.45 -0.78 6.58
N GLY A 51 19.37 -0.72 5.79
CA GLY A 51 19.40 -0.20 4.43
C GLY A 51 20.22 -1.06 3.44
N PRO A 52 20.50 -0.55 2.23
CA PRO A 52 20.02 0.73 1.71
C PRO A 52 18.49 0.75 1.55
N PHE A 53 17.90 1.92 1.76
CA PHE A 53 16.48 2.17 1.56
C PHE A 53 16.21 2.62 0.11
N PRO A 54 15.24 2.04 -0.60
CA PRO A 54 14.92 2.43 -1.97
C PRO A 54 14.32 3.83 -2.02
N VAL A 55 14.57 4.55 -3.12
CA VAL A 55 13.85 5.77 -3.45
C VAL A 55 12.50 5.37 -4.04
N SER A 56 11.42 5.89 -3.49
CA SER A 56 10.05 5.67 -3.96
C SER A 56 9.50 6.93 -4.62
N HIS A 57 8.92 6.74 -5.82
CA HIS A 57 8.19 7.77 -6.54
C HIS A 57 6.73 7.77 -6.07
N ARG A 58 6.27 8.87 -5.46
CA ARG A 58 4.95 8.93 -4.82
C ARG A 58 3.80 8.83 -5.81
N ASP A 59 3.96 9.41 -7.00
CA ASP A 59 2.95 9.43 -8.05
C ASP A 59 3.35 8.58 -9.26
N PHE A 60 3.66 7.29 -9.05
CA PHE A 60 4.17 6.43 -10.13
C PHE A 60 3.04 5.94 -11.07
N LEU A 61 2.51 6.88 -11.86
CA LEU A 61 1.51 6.68 -12.90
C LEU A 61 2.12 6.66 -14.30
N HIS A 62 1.35 6.16 -15.28
CA HIS A 62 1.76 6.15 -16.69
C HIS A 62 2.01 7.55 -17.25
N SER A 63 1.33 8.58 -16.74
CA SER A 63 1.52 9.99 -17.11
C SER A 63 2.93 10.51 -16.79
N ASN A 64 3.62 9.89 -15.83
CA ASN A 64 4.95 10.29 -15.39
C ASN A 64 6.06 9.45 -16.03
N ILE A 65 5.73 8.60 -17.02
CA ILE A 65 6.67 7.80 -17.80
C ILE A 65 6.72 8.33 -19.23
N ILE A 66 7.86 8.87 -19.64
CA ILE A 66 8.07 9.33 -21.01
C ILE A 66 8.51 8.14 -21.86
N VAL A 67 7.84 7.94 -22.98
CA VAL A 67 8.18 6.89 -23.96
C VAL A 67 8.45 7.49 -25.34
N ASN A 68 9.24 6.80 -26.16
CA ASN A 68 9.42 7.12 -27.57
C ASN A 68 8.29 6.52 -28.43
N GLN A 69 8.36 6.73 -29.75
CA GLN A 69 7.35 6.24 -30.72
C GLN A 69 7.19 4.71 -30.75
N ASN A 70 8.19 3.97 -30.25
CA ASN A 70 8.20 2.51 -30.18
C ASN A 70 7.90 2.00 -28.77
N TYR A 71 7.35 2.84 -27.87
CA TYR A 71 7.10 2.52 -26.46
C TYR A 71 8.35 2.20 -25.63
N GLY A 72 9.55 2.54 -26.12
CA GLY A 72 10.77 2.48 -25.32
C GLY A 72 10.78 3.60 -24.28
N ILE A 73 11.04 3.26 -23.01
CA ILE A 73 11.10 4.22 -21.90
C ILE A 73 12.29 5.16 -22.10
N LEU A 74 12.03 6.46 -22.11
CA LEU A 74 13.05 7.53 -22.18
C LEU A 74 13.39 8.09 -20.79
N GLY A 75 12.44 8.07 -19.87
CA GLY A 75 12.67 8.53 -18.50
C GLY A 75 11.40 8.57 -17.65
N VAL A 76 11.60 8.76 -16.34
CA VAL A 76 10.54 9.02 -15.36
C VAL A 76 10.68 10.46 -14.89
N ILE A 77 9.57 11.20 -14.87
CA ILE A 77 9.50 12.61 -14.48
C ILE A 77 8.66 12.80 -13.23
N ASP A 78 8.56 14.04 -12.77
CA ASP A 78 7.71 14.46 -11.65
C ASP A 78 8.07 13.79 -10.30
N TRP A 79 9.35 13.87 -9.96
CA TRP A 79 9.91 13.36 -8.71
C TRP A 79 9.53 14.18 -7.46
N GLU A 80 8.53 15.07 -7.55
CA GLU A 80 8.05 15.81 -6.38
C GLU A 80 7.54 14.83 -5.31
N GLY A 81 7.95 15.06 -4.07
CA GLY A 81 7.59 14.19 -2.95
C GLY A 81 8.29 12.82 -2.94
N ALA A 82 9.15 12.51 -3.92
CA ALA A 82 9.97 11.31 -3.89
C ALA A 82 10.90 11.33 -2.66
N CYS A 83 11.00 10.18 -2.00
CA CYS A 83 11.80 10.03 -0.79
C CYS A 83 12.32 8.61 -0.67
N THR A 84 13.34 8.40 0.16
CA THR A 84 13.68 7.06 0.59
C THR A 84 12.60 6.52 1.53
N VAL A 85 12.29 5.24 1.40
CA VAL A 85 11.30 4.56 2.24
C VAL A 85 11.85 3.22 2.76
N PRO A 86 11.41 2.74 3.93
CA PRO A 86 11.55 1.34 4.28
C PRO A 86 10.99 0.44 3.18
N TRP A 87 11.59 -0.74 2.99
CA TRP A 87 11.14 -1.69 1.97
C TRP A 87 9.65 -2.05 2.16
N GLU A 88 9.19 -2.15 3.39
CA GLU A 88 7.81 -2.46 3.75
C GLU A 88 6.79 -1.40 3.29
N LEU A 89 7.27 -0.21 2.89
CA LEU A 89 6.46 0.89 2.36
C LEU A 89 6.62 1.10 0.86
N VAL A 90 7.30 0.19 0.15
CA VAL A 90 7.34 0.17 -1.31
C VAL A 90 6.02 -0.39 -1.83
N GLU A 91 5.37 0.37 -2.70
CA GLU A 91 4.12 0.00 -3.36
C GLU A 91 4.34 -0.39 -4.82
N PHE A 92 3.38 -1.13 -5.38
CA PHE A 92 3.20 -1.20 -6.82
C PHE A 92 3.06 0.20 -7.45
N PRO A 93 3.39 0.35 -8.74
CA PRO A 93 2.97 1.53 -9.50
C PRO A 93 1.48 1.81 -9.32
N LEU A 94 1.06 3.08 -9.32
CA LEU A 94 -0.32 3.46 -9.00
C LEU A 94 -1.33 2.98 -10.05
N PHE A 95 -0.89 2.77 -11.30
CA PHE A 95 -1.73 2.11 -12.31
C PHE A 95 -1.93 0.60 -12.04
N LEU A 96 -1.27 0.04 -11.01
CA LEU A 96 -1.50 -1.30 -10.48
C LEU A 96 -2.18 -1.26 -9.09
N GLU A 97 -2.69 -0.12 -8.62
CA GLU A 97 -3.29 0.01 -7.30
C GLU A 97 -4.59 -0.80 -7.15
N THR A 98 -4.80 -1.39 -5.97
CA THR A 98 -6.07 -1.96 -5.51
C THR A 98 -6.25 -1.70 -4.03
N VAL A 99 -7.50 -1.60 -3.58
CA VAL A 99 -7.82 -1.52 -2.15
C VAL A 99 -7.45 -2.84 -1.46
N PRO A 100 -6.70 -2.82 -0.35
CA PRO A 100 -6.45 -3.99 0.48
C PRO A 100 -7.75 -4.63 0.98
N PHE A 101 -7.85 -5.95 0.88
CA PHE A 101 -8.97 -6.73 1.43
C PHE A 101 -9.28 -6.37 2.89
N PRO A 102 -8.30 -6.24 3.82
CA PRO A 102 -8.59 -5.88 5.20
C PRO A 102 -9.20 -4.48 5.37
N MET A 103 -9.02 -3.58 4.40
CA MET A 103 -9.59 -2.23 4.42
C MET A 103 -10.97 -2.14 3.75
N ASP A 104 -11.30 -3.08 2.89
CA ASP A 104 -12.52 -3.04 2.08
C ASP A 104 -13.70 -3.76 2.77
N ALA A 105 -14.88 -3.62 2.19
CA ALA A 105 -16.07 -4.29 2.69
C ALA A 105 -16.08 -5.78 2.31
N SER A 106 -16.39 -6.64 3.28
CA SER A 106 -16.35 -8.10 3.08
C SER A 106 -17.32 -8.60 2.01
N TRP A 107 -18.42 -7.89 1.74
CA TRP A 107 -19.39 -8.23 0.69
C TRP A 107 -18.90 -7.94 -0.73
N ASN A 108 -17.72 -7.33 -0.89
CA ASN A 108 -17.09 -7.15 -2.21
C ASN A 108 -16.33 -8.41 -2.66
N TYR A 109 -16.31 -9.47 -1.86
CA TYR A 109 -15.53 -10.69 -2.11
C TYR A 109 -16.42 -11.93 -2.04
N ASP A 110 -16.04 -12.96 -2.80
CA ASP A 110 -16.68 -14.27 -2.73
C ASP A 110 -16.18 -15.12 -1.55
N GLU A 111 -16.71 -16.34 -1.42
CA GLU A 111 -16.35 -17.29 -0.36
C GLU A 111 -14.87 -17.71 -0.35
N ASN A 112 -14.16 -17.54 -1.47
CA ASN A 112 -12.73 -17.81 -1.59
C ASN A 112 -11.86 -16.57 -1.29
N GLY A 113 -12.48 -15.43 -0.97
CA GLY A 113 -11.79 -14.17 -0.75
C GLY A 113 -11.37 -13.46 -2.04
N GLU A 114 -11.92 -13.86 -3.19
CA GLU A 114 -11.64 -13.22 -4.47
C GLU A 114 -12.62 -12.05 -4.72
N PRO A 115 -12.17 -10.90 -5.25
CA PRO A 115 -13.02 -9.75 -5.50
C PRO A 115 -14.19 -10.09 -6.43
N LEU A 116 -15.43 -9.71 -6.15
CA LEU A 116 -16.55 -9.92 -7.07
C LEU A 116 -16.43 -9.06 -8.34
N ASP A 117 -15.78 -7.90 -8.22
CA ASP A 117 -15.52 -6.99 -9.32
C ASP A 117 -14.42 -7.53 -10.26
N GLU A 118 -14.74 -7.62 -11.55
CA GLU A 118 -13.86 -8.23 -12.56
C GLU A 118 -12.62 -7.38 -12.85
N GLU A 119 -12.73 -6.05 -12.79
CA GLU A 119 -11.58 -5.15 -12.94
C GLU A 119 -10.57 -5.36 -11.80
N THR A 120 -11.05 -5.48 -10.56
CA THR A 120 -10.21 -5.78 -9.40
C THR A 120 -9.55 -7.16 -9.52
N ARG A 121 -10.29 -8.20 -9.98
CA ARG A 121 -9.68 -9.51 -10.26
C ARG A 121 -8.60 -9.44 -11.34
N GLN A 122 -8.85 -8.68 -12.41
CA GLN A 122 -7.89 -8.48 -13.48
C GLN A 122 -6.64 -7.78 -12.95
N ARG A 123 -6.81 -6.74 -12.13
CA ARG A 123 -5.71 -6.02 -11.49
C ARG A 123 -4.88 -6.91 -10.56
N TRP A 124 -5.50 -7.86 -9.86
CA TRP A 124 -4.78 -8.86 -9.07
C TRP A 124 -3.92 -9.80 -9.93
N ARG A 125 -4.42 -10.19 -11.12
CA ARG A 125 -3.62 -10.96 -12.09
C ARG A 125 -2.44 -10.15 -12.61
N GLU A 126 -2.65 -8.89 -12.97
CA GLU A 126 -1.59 -7.98 -13.44
C GLU A 126 -0.50 -7.77 -12.39
N ARG A 127 -0.86 -7.66 -11.10
CA ARG A 127 0.12 -7.60 -10.00
C ARG A 127 1.00 -8.84 -9.93
N LYS A 128 0.40 -10.04 -10.03
CA LYS A 128 1.15 -11.31 -10.03
C LYS A 128 2.13 -11.36 -11.21
N GLU A 129 1.65 -11.02 -12.41
CA GLU A 129 2.50 -10.97 -13.60
C GLU A 129 3.62 -9.92 -13.47
N TYR A 130 3.33 -8.76 -12.87
CA TYR A 130 4.33 -7.73 -12.62
C TYR A 130 5.44 -8.23 -11.69
N VAL A 131 5.08 -8.88 -10.58
CA VAL A 131 6.05 -9.50 -9.66
C VAL A 131 6.93 -10.52 -10.39
N GLU A 132 6.33 -11.39 -11.22
CA GLU A 132 7.08 -12.37 -12.01
C GLU A 132 8.03 -11.73 -13.03
N ARG A 133 7.65 -10.58 -13.60
CA ARG A 133 8.51 -9.80 -14.51
C ARG A 133 9.68 -9.17 -13.74
N VAL A 134 9.43 -8.59 -12.57
CA VAL A 134 10.47 -8.03 -11.69
C VAL A 134 11.45 -9.11 -11.27
N ALA A 135 10.96 -10.25 -10.77
CA ALA A 135 11.81 -11.36 -10.33
C ALA A 135 12.69 -11.92 -11.46
N ARG A 136 12.15 -12.03 -12.68
CA ARG A 136 12.93 -12.43 -13.86
C ARG A 136 14.02 -11.43 -14.21
N PHE A 137 13.72 -10.13 -14.12
CA PHE A 137 14.69 -9.07 -14.35
C PHE A 137 15.80 -9.11 -13.29
N GLU A 138 15.44 -9.18 -12.00
CA GLU A 138 16.40 -9.30 -10.90
C GLU A 138 17.35 -10.49 -11.09
N ALA A 139 16.80 -11.65 -11.48
CA ALA A 139 17.59 -12.85 -11.76
C ALA A 139 18.50 -12.70 -13.00
N ALA A 140 18.00 -12.10 -14.08
CA ALA A 140 18.76 -11.89 -15.30
C ALA A 140 19.94 -10.91 -15.10
N GLU A 141 19.72 -9.86 -14.31
CA GLU A 141 20.73 -8.85 -13.98
C GLU A 141 21.62 -9.26 -12.79
N GLN A 142 21.36 -10.43 -12.17
CA GLN A 142 22.10 -10.96 -11.01
C GLN A 142 22.14 -9.98 -9.82
N ILE A 143 21.02 -9.29 -9.59
CA ILE A 143 20.83 -8.40 -8.44
C ILE A 143 19.99 -9.08 -7.35
N ASP A 144 19.82 -8.41 -6.21
CA ASP A 144 18.98 -8.93 -5.13
C ASP A 144 17.49 -9.02 -5.54
N ASP A 145 16.72 -9.80 -4.79
CA ASP A 145 15.30 -10.06 -5.01
C ASP A 145 14.39 -9.16 -4.16
N LYS A 146 14.92 -8.07 -3.60
CA LYS A 146 14.21 -7.29 -2.58
C LYS A 146 12.94 -6.66 -3.13
N LEU A 147 12.93 -6.20 -4.39
CA LEU A 147 11.75 -5.55 -4.95
C LEU A 147 10.66 -6.59 -5.23
N SER A 148 10.97 -7.71 -5.89
CA SER A 148 9.96 -8.75 -6.12
C SER A 148 9.44 -9.36 -4.81
N ALA A 149 10.32 -9.65 -3.84
CA ALA A 149 9.93 -10.17 -2.54
C ALA A 149 9.02 -9.20 -1.77
N THR A 150 9.32 -7.90 -1.82
CA THR A 150 8.52 -6.85 -1.19
C THR A 150 7.16 -6.67 -1.85
N LEU A 151 7.11 -6.67 -3.18
CA LEU A 151 5.85 -6.55 -3.94
C LEU A 151 4.96 -7.78 -3.78
N ASN A 152 5.56 -8.96 -3.58
CA ASN A 152 4.84 -10.21 -3.34
C ASN A 152 4.33 -10.34 -1.88
N ASN A 153 4.81 -9.50 -0.96
CA ASN A 153 4.39 -9.55 0.44
C ASN A 153 3.09 -8.75 0.65
N GLN A 154 1.96 -9.46 0.75
CA GLN A 154 0.64 -8.85 0.90
C GLN A 154 0.52 -7.96 2.17
N ASN A 155 1.19 -8.32 3.27
CA ASN A 155 1.14 -7.51 4.49
C ASN A 155 1.86 -6.17 4.30
N PHE A 156 2.98 -6.16 3.59
CA PHE A 156 3.70 -4.92 3.24
C PHE A 156 2.87 -4.07 2.29
N GLN A 157 2.29 -4.67 1.24
CA GLN A 157 1.43 -3.94 0.30
C GLN A 157 0.20 -3.34 1.00
N ASN A 158 -0.41 -4.08 1.93
CA ASN A 158 -1.51 -3.56 2.74
C ASN A 158 -1.05 -2.38 3.61
N LEU A 159 0.08 -2.52 4.31
CA LEU A 159 0.61 -1.46 5.18
C LEU A 159 0.97 -0.19 4.40
N ALA A 160 1.72 -0.34 3.30
CA ALA A 160 2.18 0.75 2.46
C ALA A 160 1.00 1.57 1.92
N TYR A 161 0.03 0.90 1.29
CA TYR A 161 -1.21 1.51 0.83
C TYR A 161 -1.91 2.27 1.96
N THR A 162 -2.06 1.62 3.11
CA THR A 162 -2.81 2.17 4.25
C THR A 162 -2.16 3.42 4.80
N MET A 163 -0.82 3.42 4.92
CA MET A 163 -0.06 4.59 5.39
C MET A 163 -0.16 5.76 4.42
N ARG A 164 -0.17 5.52 3.10
CA ARG A 164 -0.38 6.55 2.08
C ARG A 164 -1.79 7.13 2.18
N VAL A 165 -2.83 6.29 2.05
CA VAL A 165 -4.21 6.77 1.99
C VAL A 165 -4.75 7.34 3.32
N TYR A 166 -4.07 7.08 4.44
CA TYR A 166 -4.37 7.71 5.72
C TYR A 166 -4.15 9.23 5.69
N LEU A 167 -3.06 9.69 5.06
CA LEU A 167 -2.73 11.11 4.99
C LEU A 167 -3.43 11.80 3.83
N ASP A 168 -3.47 11.16 2.68
CA ASP A 168 -4.09 11.69 1.47
C ASP A 168 -4.66 10.55 0.62
N PRO A 169 -5.98 10.50 0.33
CA PRO A 169 -7.00 11.51 0.59
C PRO A 169 -7.69 11.41 1.97
N GLY A 170 -7.14 10.65 2.91
CA GLY A 170 -7.84 10.26 4.13
C GLY A 170 -8.99 9.31 3.83
N LYS A 171 -8.66 8.13 3.31
CA LYS A 171 -9.64 7.10 2.95
C LYS A 171 -10.35 6.57 4.20
N LEU A 172 -11.66 6.38 4.11
CA LEU A 172 -12.40 5.76 5.22
C LEU A 172 -12.24 4.24 5.10
N GLY A 173 -11.81 3.57 6.17
CA GLY A 173 -11.57 2.13 6.14
C GLY A 173 -11.15 1.56 7.49
N PHE A 174 -10.97 0.25 7.53
CA PHE A 174 -10.67 -0.51 8.75
C PHE A 174 -9.15 -0.63 8.98
N TYR A 175 -8.51 0.50 9.25
CA TYR A 175 -7.06 0.63 9.43
C TYR A 175 -6.43 -0.39 10.39
N LEU A 176 -7.13 -0.77 11.45
CA LEU A 176 -6.60 -1.67 12.47
C LEU A 176 -6.43 -3.11 11.96
N ARG A 177 -7.28 -3.56 11.03
CA ARG A 177 -7.22 -4.91 10.46
C ARG A 177 -5.93 -5.15 9.67
N VAL A 178 -5.35 -4.09 9.12
CA VAL A 178 -4.06 -4.13 8.41
C VAL A 178 -2.88 -4.32 9.37
N ILE A 179 -3.03 -3.91 10.64
CA ILE A 179 -1.96 -4.00 11.64
C ILE A 179 -1.95 -5.35 12.36
N GLU A 180 -3.08 -6.05 12.43
CA GLU A 180 -3.22 -7.34 13.12
C GLU A 180 -2.11 -8.38 12.79
N PRO A 181 -1.68 -8.55 11.51
CA PRO A 181 -0.62 -9.50 11.18
C PRO A 181 0.73 -9.18 11.85
N PHE A 182 0.97 -7.92 12.21
CA PHE A 182 2.20 -7.47 12.87
C PHE A 182 2.08 -7.47 14.40
N GLU A 183 0.87 -7.61 14.94
CA GLU A 183 0.63 -7.73 16.39
C GLU A 183 0.84 -9.15 16.89
N LYS A 184 0.42 -10.13 16.09
CA LYS A 184 0.52 -11.56 16.40
C LYS A 184 1.91 -12.03 16.00
N ASN A 185 2.75 -12.37 16.98
CA ASN A 185 4.01 -13.06 16.69
C ASN A 185 3.71 -14.32 15.87
N VAL A 186 4.24 -14.40 14.66
CA VAL A 186 4.56 -15.71 14.06
C VAL A 186 5.68 -16.27 14.93
N GLN A 187 5.33 -17.28 15.72
CA GLN A 187 6.31 -18.18 16.34
C GLN A 187 7.00 -19.01 15.26
#